data_AF-A0A3M6JVB3-F1
#
_entry.id   AF-A0A3M6JVB3-F1
#
_cell.length_a   1.000
_cell.length_b   1.000
_cell.length_c   1.000
_cell.angle_alpha   90.00
_cell.angle_beta   90.00
_cell.angle_gamma   90.00
#
_symmetry.space_group_name_H-M   'P 1'
#
loop_
_entity.id
_entity.type
_entity.pdbx_description
1 polymer ?
#
loop_
_entity_poly.entity_id
_entity_poly.type
_entity_poly.pdbx_seq_one_letter_code
_entity_poly.pdbx_strand_id
1 'polypeptide(L)'
;MSETNQIDINYLHHTVLRETEDESLLEIDPNFYRNLSDFIGNLKKQEFDGVESKIKDAMIEMATELTSLLINIRLEKISKSKDLEIGFLLDEEKFILDSQEEEKDRKEMILSATINGKSKFLES
;
A
#
# COMPACT_ATOMS: atom_id res chain seq x y z
N MET A 1 15.01 14.97 19.57
CA MET A 1 14.87 15.81 18.36
C MET A 1 15.36 14.93 17.22
N SER A 2 14.47 14.08 16.72
CA SER A 2 14.81 13.11 15.66
C SER A 2 14.81 13.87 14.34
N GLU A 3 15.89 13.78 13.58
CA GLU A 3 15.93 14.26 12.20
C GLU A 3 14.71 13.68 11.48
N THR A 4 13.82 14.56 11.00
CA THR A 4 12.74 14.16 10.12
C THR A 4 13.38 13.58 8.87
N ASN A 5 13.40 12.25 8.73
CA ASN A 5 13.61 11.57 7.46
C ASN A 5 12.48 12.02 6.54
N GLN A 6 12.70 13.18 5.91
CA GLN A 6 11.68 13.86 5.14
C GLN A 6 11.55 13.09 3.83
N ILE A 7 10.42 12.40 3.66
CA ILE A 7 10.10 11.74 2.40
C ILE A 7 10.03 12.81 1.30
N ASP A 8 10.73 12.55 0.20
CA ASP A 8 10.62 13.27 -1.06
C ASP A 8 10.44 12.28 -2.22
N ILE A 9 10.30 12.79 -3.45
CA ILE A 9 10.10 11.96 -4.65
C ILE A 9 11.30 11.04 -4.91
N ASN A 10 12.53 11.49 -4.66
CA ASN A 10 13.72 10.68 -4.89
C ASN A 10 13.79 9.51 -3.91
N TYR A 11 13.49 9.78 -2.64
CA TYR A 11 13.40 8.77 -1.60
C TYR A 11 12.32 7.72 -1.92
N LEU A 12 11.13 8.17 -2.35
CA LEU A 12 10.05 7.28 -2.79
C LEU A 12 10.53 6.41 -3.96
N HIS A 13 11.05 7.02 -5.02
CA HIS A 13 11.57 6.30 -6.19
C HIS A 13 12.63 5.25 -5.81
N HIS A 14 13.62 5.62 -5.00
CA HIS A 14 14.64 4.68 -4.54
C HIS A 14 14.10 3.55 -3.66
N THR A 15 13.05 3.81 -2.88
CA THR A 15 12.39 2.78 -2.09
C THR A 15 11.67 1.78 -2.99
N VAL A 16 10.89 2.26 -3.97
CA VAL A 16 10.20 1.38 -4.93
C VAL A 16 11.19 0.59 -5.78
N LEU A 17 12.27 1.22 -6.25
CA LEU A 17 13.30 0.53 -7.03
C LEU A 17 13.91 -0.63 -6.26
N ARG A 18 14.36 -0.38 -5.01
CA ARG A 18 14.91 -1.43 -4.15
C ARG A 18 13.89 -2.53 -3.87
N GLU A 19 12.64 -2.16 -3.59
CA GLU A 19 11.57 -3.14 -3.38
C GLU A 19 11.34 -4.00 -4.63
N THR A 20 11.55 -3.45 -5.83
CA THR A 20 11.41 -4.22 -7.07
C THR A 20 12.60 -5.15 -7.31
N GLU A 21 13.81 -4.72 -6.96
CA GLU A 21 15.06 -5.46 -7.20
C GLU A 21 15.31 -6.56 -6.16
N ASP A 22 14.84 -6.38 -4.93
CA ASP A 22 14.98 -7.39 -3.87
C ASP A 22 13.94 -8.51 -4.04
N GLU A 23 14.35 -9.76 -3.82
CA GLU A 23 13.42 -10.91 -3.86
C GLU A 23 12.58 -10.99 -2.59
N SER A 24 13.10 -10.53 -1.45
CA SER A 24 12.46 -10.52 -0.14
C SER A 24 11.74 -9.20 0.13
N LEU A 25 10.75 -9.23 1.03
CA LEU A 25 10.07 -8.02 1.47
C LEU A 25 11.03 -7.10 2.24
N LEU A 26 11.17 -5.85 1.82
CA LEU A 26 12.06 -4.91 2.53
C LEU A 26 11.44 -4.42 3.84
N GLU A 27 12.30 -4.21 4.84
CA GLU A 27 11.94 -3.44 6.03
C GLU A 27 11.94 -1.93 5.68
N ILE A 28 10.77 -1.31 5.74
CA ILE A 28 10.59 0.14 5.54
C ILE A 28 9.98 0.78 6.80
N ASP A 29 10.04 2.10 6.89
CA ASP A 29 9.53 2.86 8.04
C ASP A 29 8.05 2.49 8.32
N PRO A 30 7.68 2.09 9.55
CA PRO A 30 6.29 1.82 9.92
C PRO A 30 5.31 2.97 9.61
N ASN A 31 5.78 4.21 9.59
CA ASN A 31 5.00 5.41 9.27
C ASN A 31 5.12 5.82 7.79
N PHE A 32 5.63 4.97 6.90
CA PHE A 32 5.94 5.32 5.51
C PHE A 32 4.75 5.98 4.79
N TYR A 33 3.58 5.32 4.77
CA TYR A 33 2.40 5.85 4.08
C TYR A 33 1.88 7.15 4.71
N ARG A 34 1.99 7.29 6.04
CA ARG A 34 1.66 8.53 6.75
C ARG A 34 2.60 9.67 6.38
N ASN A 35 3.90 9.44 6.42
CA ASN A 35 4.91 10.43 6.07
C ASN A 35 4.79 10.85 4.59
N LEU A 36 4.46 9.91 3.70
CA LEU A 36 4.22 10.19 2.29
C LEU A 36 2.94 11.00 2.09
N SER A 37 1.88 10.69 2.83
CA SER A 37 0.64 11.47 2.84
C SER A 37 0.89 12.91 3.30
N ASP A 38 1.69 13.11 4.35
CA ASP A 38 2.07 14.45 4.82
C ASP A 38 2.88 15.21 3.76
N PHE A 39 3.83 14.55 3.09
CA PHE A 39 4.58 15.13 1.97
C PHE A 39 3.66 15.59 0.81
N ILE A 40 2.78 14.70 0.32
CA ILE A 40 1.85 15.02 -0.76
C ILE A 40 0.83 16.07 -0.33
N GLY A 41 0.37 16.02 0.92
CA GLY A 41 -0.54 17.00 1.50
C GLY A 41 0.09 18.40 1.54
N ASN A 42 1.38 18.49 1.86
CA ASN A 42 2.11 19.75 1.83
C ASN A 42 2.28 20.27 0.41
N LEU A 43 2.62 19.41 -0.57
CA LEU A 43 2.67 19.79 -1.98
C LEU A 43 1.32 20.32 -2.51
N LYS A 44 0.21 19.69 -2.12
CA LYS A 44 -1.13 20.10 -2.54
C LYS A 44 -1.58 21.44 -1.95
N LYS A 45 -1.14 21.77 -0.74
CA LYS A 45 -1.46 23.04 -0.06
C LYS A 45 -0.73 24.24 -0.64
N GLN A 46 0.37 24.02 -1.33
CA GLN A 46 1.14 25.09 -1.95
C GLN A 46 0.43 25.59 -3.21
N GLU A 47 0.17 26.89 -3.24
CA GLU A 47 -0.34 27.58 -4.42
C GLU A 47 0.82 27.80 -5.39
N PHE A 48 0.73 27.16 -6.55
CA PHE A 48 1.68 27.32 -7.66
C PHE A 48 0.91 27.76 -8.89
N ASP A 49 1.55 28.54 -9.75
CA ASP A 49 0.95 29.03 -11.00
C ASP A 49 1.80 28.64 -12.21
N GLY A 50 1.18 28.64 -13.40
CA GLY A 50 1.83 28.43 -14.68
C GLY A 50 2.62 27.11 -14.75
N VAL A 51 3.94 27.23 -14.92
CA VAL A 51 4.84 26.06 -15.06
C VAL A 51 5.01 25.32 -13.73
N GLU A 52 5.03 26.04 -12.61
CA GLU A 52 5.21 25.45 -11.29
C GLU A 52 4.05 24.52 -10.92
N SER A 53 2.81 24.90 -11.28
CA SER A 53 1.65 24.01 -11.08
C SER A 53 1.80 22.72 -11.88
N LYS A 54 2.26 22.80 -13.14
CA LYS A 54 2.48 21.60 -13.97
C LYS A 54 3.54 20.67 -13.39
N ILE A 55 4.62 21.24 -12.83
CA ILE A 55 5.67 20.47 -12.15
C ILE A 55 5.10 19.77 -10.91
N LYS A 56 4.36 20.50 -10.06
CA LYS A 56 3.68 19.90 -8.89
C LYS A 56 2.76 18.75 -9.31
N ASP A 57 1.92 18.97 -10.32
CA ASP A 57 0.95 17.97 -10.76
C ASP A 57 1.66 16.70 -11.26
N ALA A 58 2.74 16.85 -12.05
CA ALA A 58 3.57 15.74 -12.48
C ALA A 58 4.26 15.00 -11.32
N MET A 59 4.72 15.73 -10.29
CA MET A 59 5.28 15.11 -9.08
C MET A 59 4.23 14.30 -8.31
N ILE A 60 2.99 14.80 -8.21
CA ILE A 60 1.89 14.09 -7.54
C ILE A 60 1.48 12.85 -8.34
N GLU A 61 1.42 12.94 -9.66
CA GLU A 61 1.16 11.81 -10.56
C GLU A 61 2.22 10.72 -10.38
N MET A 62 3.50 11.08 -10.46
CA MET A 62 4.61 10.16 -10.25
C MET A 62 4.58 9.51 -8.87
N ALA A 63 4.30 10.28 -7.81
CA ALA A 63 4.17 9.72 -6.47
C ALA A 63 3.00 8.73 -6.38
N THR A 64 1.89 9.00 -7.07
CA THR A 64 0.71 8.13 -7.10
C THR A 64 1.05 6.81 -7.78
N GLU A 65 1.72 6.85 -8.94
CA GLU A 65 2.15 5.67 -9.67
C GLU A 65 3.13 4.82 -8.87
N LEU A 66 4.17 5.45 -8.29
CA LEU A 66 5.17 4.78 -7.46
C LEU A 66 4.54 4.14 -6.22
N THR A 67 3.63 4.84 -5.55
CA THR A 67 2.93 4.31 -4.36
C THR A 67 2.07 3.10 -4.73
N SER A 68 1.33 3.18 -5.83
CA SER A 68 0.53 2.06 -6.30
C SER A 68 1.39 0.86 -6.65
N LEU A 69 2.51 1.08 -7.33
CA LEU A 69 3.47 0.02 -7.65
C LEU A 69 4.04 -0.62 -6.39
N LEU A 70 4.44 0.19 -5.41
CA LEU A 70 5.00 -0.27 -4.14
C LEU A 70 4.02 -1.19 -3.40
N ILE A 71 2.77 -0.76 -3.24
CA ILE A 71 1.71 -1.55 -2.58
C ILE A 71 1.55 -2.90 -3.29
N ASN A 72 1.43 -2.88 -4.62
CA ASN A 72 1.20 -4.10 -5.40
C ASN A 72 2.36 -5.09 -5.30
N ILE A 73 3.60 -4.61 -5.43
CA ILE A 73 4.81 -5.47 -5.33
C ILE A 73 4.89 -6.10 -3.94
N ARG A 74 4.70 -5.29 -2.89
CA ARG A 74 4.80 -5.77 -1.51
C ARG A 74 3.73 -6.82 -1.21
N LEU A 75 2.47 -6.59 -1.61
CA LEU A 75 1.41 -7.58 -1.48
C LEU A 75 1.69 -8.86 -2.27
N GLU A 76 2.24 -8.74 -3.49
CA GLU A 76 2.62 -9.90 -4.29
C GLU A 76 3.71 -10.74 -3.59
N LYS A 77 4.74 -10.09 -3.04
CA LYS A 77 5.80 -10.78 -2.28
C LYS A 77 5.25 -11.48 -1.04
N ILE A 78 4.39 -10.81 -0.27
CA ILE A 78 3.76 -11.38 0.92
C ILE A 78 2.99 -12.64 0.57
N SER A 79 2.22 -12.62 -0.54
CA SER A 79 1.46 -13.78 -1.00
C SER A 79 2.31 -15.01 -1.34
N LYS A 80 3.61 -14.80 -1.62
CA LYS A 80 4.58 -15.86 -1.96
C LYS A 80 5.50 -16.24 -0.80
N SER A 81 5.59 -15.41 0.25
CA SER A 81 6.55 -15.62 1.35
C SER A 81 6.08 -16.71 2.32
N LYS A 82 7.04 -17.42 2.93
CA LYS A 82 6.80 -18.43 3.98
C LYS A 82 7.09 -17.81 5.34
N ASP A 83 6.08 -17.19 5.95
CA ASP A 83 5.93 -16.82 7.38
C ASP A 83 6.97 -15.87 8.03
N LEU A 84 8.24 -15.84 7.62
CA LEU A 84 9.31 -15.05 8.25
C LEU A 84 9.29 -13.57 7.85
N GLU A 85 8.73 -13.22 6.70
CA GLU A 85 8.68 -11.84 6.18
C GLU A 85 7.47 -11.05 6.70
N ILE A 86 6.59 -11.70 7.49
CA ILE A 86 5.37 -11.06 8.02
C ILE A 86 5.71 -9.89 8.98
N GLY A 87 6.90 -9.92 9.60
CA GLY A 87 7.36 -8.87 10.52
C GLY A 87 7.53 -7.50 9.88
N PHE A 88 7.69 -7.42 8.55
CA PHE A 88 7.93 -6.16 7.83
C PHE A 88 6.67 -5.57 7.18
N LEU A 89 5.49 -6.13 7.46
CA LEU A 89 4.23 -5.57 6.99
C LEU A 89 3.90 -4.27 7.72
N LEU A 90 3.49 -3.29 6.93
CA LEU A 90 2.89 -2.07 7.43
C LEU A 90 1.43 -2.30 7.82
N ASP A 91 0.90 -1.45 8.69
CA ASP A 91 -0.47 -1.62 9.21
C ASP A 91 -1.51 -1.44 8.09
N GLU A 92 -1.25 -0.57 7.12
CA GLU A 92 -2.07 -0.43 5.91
C GLU A 92 -2.08 -1.71 5.05
N GLU A 93 -0.96 -2.43 5.01
CA GLU A 93 -0.83 -3.69 4.26
C GLU A 93 -1.56 -4.82 4.98
N LYS A 94 -1.43 -4.90 6.32
CA LYS A 94 -2.21 -5.83 7.15
C LYS A 94 -3.70 -5.60 6.98
N PHE A 95 -4.16 -4.34 7.01
CA PHE A 95 -5.56 -3.99 6.80
C PHE A 95 -6.11 -4.51 5.46
N ILE A 96 -5.32 -4.44 4.40
CA ILE A 96 -5.69 -4.99 3.08
C ILE A 96 -5.79 -6.52 3.14
N LEU A 97 -4.81 -7.20 3.75
CA LEU A 97 -4.78 -8.66 3.83
C LEU A 97 -5.92 -9.22 4.68
N ASP A 98 -6.20 -8.60 5.83
CA ASP A 98 -7.34 -8.96 6.69
C ASP A 98 -8.65 -8.89 5.88
N SER A 99 -8.81 -7.83 5.07
CA SER A 99 -9.98 -7.66 4.20
C SER A 99 -10.07 -8.75 3.11
N GLN A 100 -8.93 -9.21 2.57
CA GLN A 100 -8.89 -10.29 1.58
C GLN A 100 -9.22 -11.65 2.20
N GLU A 101 -8.79 -11.90 3.43
CA GLU A 101 -9.14 -13.10 4.19
C GLU A 101 -10.64 -13.13 4.50
N GLU A 102 -11.21 -12.03 4.98
CA GLU A 102 -12.66 -11.92 5.19
C GLU A 102 -13.45 -12.14 3.89
N GLU A 103 -12.98 -11.60 2.76
CA GLU A 103 -13.60 -11.84 1.45
C GLU A 103 -13.59 -13.33 1.09
N LYS A 104 -12.45 -14.00 1.32
CA LYS A 104 -12.30 -15.44 1.07
C LYS A 104 -13.26 -16.27 1.93
N ASP A 105 -13.33 -15.98 3.22
CA ASP A 105 -14.23 -16.68 4.15
C ASP A 105 -15.70 -16.52 3.74
N ARG A 106 -16.09 -15.30 3.33
CA ARG A 106 -17.44 -15.02 2.82
C ARG A 106 -17.72 -15.81 1.54
N LYS A 107 -16.76 -15.90 0.61
CA LYS A 107 -16.89 -16.73 -0.61
C LYS A 107 -17.06 -18.21 -0.28
N GLU A 108 -16.26 -18.75 0.64
CA GLU A 108 -16.35 -20.15 1.08
C GLU A 108 -17.68 -20.46 1.74
N MET A 109 -18.19 -19.55 2.57
CA MET A 109 -19.52 -19.67 3.19
C MET A 109 -20.63 -19.75 2.14
N ILE A 110 -20.63 -18.83 1.15
CA ILE A 110 -21.62 -18.82 0.06
C ILE A 110 -21.55 -20.11 -0.76
N LEU A 111 -20.34 -20.54 -1.11
CA LEU A 111 -20.11 -21.77 -1.88
C LEU A 111 -20.64 -23.00 -1.13
N SER A 112 -20.30 -23.13 0.14
CA SER A 112 -20.75 -24.23 0.99
C SER A 112 -22.28 -24.25 1.13
N ALA A 113 -22.91 -23.10 1.38
CA ALA A 113 -24.37 -23.02 1.50
C ALA A 113 -25.07 -23.39 0.18
N THR A 114 -24.51 -22.97 -0.95
CA THR A 114 -25.01 -23.28 -2.30
C THR A 114 -24.94 -24.78 -2.59
N ILE A 115 -23.78 -25.42 -2.35
CA ILE A 115 -23.61 -26.88 -2.54
C ILE A 115 -24.55 -27.66 -1.63
N ASN A 116 -24.80 -27.17 -0.42
CA ASN A 116 -25.67 -27.81 0.57
C ASN A 116 -27.16 -27.45 0.44
N GLY A 117 -27.56 -26.66 -0.57
CA GLY A 117 -28.96 -26.29 -0.81
C GLY A 117 -29.61 -25.43 0.29
N LYS A 118 -28.82 -24.72 1.10
CA LYS A 118 -29.34 -23.77 2.10
C LYS A 118 -29.65 -22.43 1.41
N SER A 119 -30.76 -21.76 1.72
CA SER A 119 -31.21 -20.54 1.02
C SER A 119 -31.15 -19.24 1.82
N LYS A 120 -30.76 -19.31 3.11
CA LYS A 120 -30.58 -18.16 3.99
C LYS A 120 -29.09 -18.00 4.29
N PHE A 121 -28.47 -16.98 3.70
CA PHE A 121 -27.01 -16.83 3.64
C PHE A 121 -26.47 -15.62 4.43
N LEU A 122 -27.34 -14.66 4.77
CA LEU A 122 -26.97 -13.32 5.22
C LEU A 122 -27.78 -12.88 6.46
N GLU A 123 -28.17 -13.82 7.33
CA GLU A 123 -28.72 -13.42 8.63
C GLU A 123 -27.56 -12.90 9.49
N SER A 124 -27.47 -11.57 9.56
CA SER A 124 -26.62 -10.80 10.50
C SER A 124 -27.24 -10.81 11.90
#